data_AF-A0A7V7FNZ8-F1
#
_entry.id   AF-A0A7V7FNZ8-F1
#
_cell.length_a   1.000
_cell.length_b   1.000
_cell.length_c   1.000
_cell.angle_alpha   90.00
_cell.angle_beta   90.00
_cell.angle_gamma   90.00
#
_symmetry.space_group_name_H-M   'P 1'
#
loop_
_entity.id
_entity.type
_entity.pdbx_description
1 polymer ?
#
loop_
_entity_poly.entity_id
_entity_poly.type
_entity_poly.pdbx_seq_one_letter_code
_entity_poly.pdbx_strand_id
1 'polypeptide(L)'
;MAGQSTRVPKTMQRTYDAVTSITDAFCRDHLNDEYAHYANLLAAALCRKRPSPLINGRPRTWACGVLYALGQINFLSDKSFEPYMILGDLCDRMGVGKSTGSAKSRTISDAFGLLPFHPAWMLPSLMERNPLSSLFEIRGLPAGMDHLRGQVQAAALREVFASEPRTSGKRDALLKDYRRLRKISSHHQSTLAGAVIGAQAAEIAVRIGLAKNARAVASMDFNDVSPALDLALFSKGPDGTSLVERYFDEKRRHMKRRDRAVVEAMVNSRFSVFATLDRHPDAGVVLVDMTTGEEVWLMDLGSEASLSPGHQVAFRLFQPGKFHMTTGVVASMNRDEVWEAVERRQSIRYDKDDLLVIGERDAFAEAVYATAIETGALAAFV
;
A
#
# COMPACT_ATOMS: atom_id res chain seq x y z
N MET A 1 -19.61 -14.24 -1.56
CA MET A 1 -19.77 -12.78 -1.74
C MET A 1 -21.12 -12.34 -1.20
N ALA A 2 -21.15 -11.72 -0.03
CA ALA A 2 -22.36 -11.06 0.50
C ALA A 2 -22.06 -9.56 0.64
N GLY A 3 -22.86 -8.68 0.03
CA GLY A 3 -23.00 -7.31 0.56
C GLY A 3 -22.96 -6.11 -0.40
N GLN A 4 -22.91 -6.26 -1.73
CA GLN A 4 -23.10 -5.12 -2.63
C GLN A 4 -24.53 -5.10 -3.16
N SER A 5 -25.27 -4.08 -2.76
CA SER A 5 -26.67 -3.88 -3.10
C SER A 5 -26.90 -2.41 -3.41
N THR A 6 -27.72 -2.14 -4.42
CA THR A 6 -28.25 -0.80 -4.72
C THR A 6 -29.42 -0.41 -3.81
N ARG A 7 -29.84 -1.28 -2.88
CA ARG A 7 -30.91 -0.96 -1.92
C ARG A 7 -30.48 0.14 -0.95
N VAL A 8 -31.26 1.21 -0.87
CA VAL A 8 -31.04 2.34 0.03
C VAL A 8 -32.21 2.53 1.01
N PRO A 9 -32.00 3.15 2.19
CA PRO A 9 -33.10 3.55 3.05
C PRO A 9 -34.07 4.49 2.33
N LYS A 10 -35.39 4.34 2.54
CA LYS A 10 -36.42 5.19 1.87
C LYS A 10 -36.16 6.69 2.04
N THR A 11 -35.65 7.10 3.20
CA THR A 11 -35.30 8.49 3.50
C THR A 11 -34.15 9.04 2.64
N MET A 12 -33.29 8.18 2.12
CA MET A 12 -32.14 8.54 1.28
C MET A 12 -32.40 8.38 -0.22
N GLN A 13 -33.57 7.85 -0.63
CA GLN A 13 -33.86 7.53 -2.02
C GLN A 13 -33.67 8.73 -2.95
N ARG A 14 -34.23 9.89 -2.59
CA ARG A 14 -34.11 11.11 -3.40
C ARG A 14 -32.66 11.58 -3.57
N THR A 15 -31.82 11.43 -2.54
CA THR A 15 -30.41 11.82 -2.59
C THR A 15 -29.61 10.82 -3.41
N TYR A 16 -29.90 9.52 -3.27
CA TYR A 16 -29.33 8.46 -4.09
C TYR A 16 -29.61 8.72 -5.57
N ASP A 17 -30.87 8.87 -5.96
CA ASP A 17 -31.30 9.09 -7.34
C ASP A 17 -30.63 10.34 -7.95
N ALA A 18 -30.51 11.42 -7.18
CA ALA A 18 -29.87 12.65 -7.62
C ALA A 18 -28.36 12.49 -7.86
N VAL A 19 -27.67 11.66 -7.06
CA VAL A 19 -26.23 11.39 -7.24
C VAL A 19 -26.02 10.43 -8.40
N THR A 20 -26.78 9.33 -8.45
CA THR A 20 -26.64 8.31 -9.49
C THR A 20 -27.00 8.84 -10.86
N SER A 21 -28.03 9.68 -10.97
CA SER A 21 -28.37 10.35 -12.24
C SER A 21 -27.21 11.19 -12.80
N ILE A 22 -26.38 11.79 -11.94
CA ILE A 22 -25.21 12.57 -12.37
C ILE A 22 -24.06 11.64 -12.74
N THR A 23 -23.78 10.61 -11.94
CA THR A 23 -22.70 9.67 -12.23
C THR A 23 -22.99 8.85 -13.48
N ASP A 24 -24.24 8.40 -13.68
CA ASP A 24 -24.66 7.63 -14.85
C ASP A 24 -24.55 8.44 -16.15
N ALA A 25 -24.94 9.72 -16.11
CA ALA A 25 -24.78 10.61 -17.26
C ALA A 25 -23.30 10.82 -17.60
N PHE A 26 -22.47 11.10 -16.60
CA PHE A 26 -21.03 11.28 -16.80
C PHE A 26 -20.36 10.01 -17.33
N CYS A 27 -20.69 8.85 -16.78
CA CYS A 27 -20.09 7.59 -17.19
C CYS A 27 -20.47 7.23 -18.63
N ARG A 28 -21.72 7.49 -19.03
CA ARG A 28 -22.19 7.30 -20.40
C ARG A 28 -21.46 8.18 -21.40
N ASP A 29 -21.22 9.43 -21.04
CA ASP A 29 -20.63 10.41 -21.95
C ASP A 29 -19.09 10.32 -22.01
N HIS A 30 -18.44 9.82 -20.95
CA HIS A 30 -16.99 9.96 -20.78
C HIS A 30 -16.25 8.74 -20.21
N LEU A 31 -16.91 7.72 -19.68
CA LEU A 31 -16.28 6.52 -19.13
C LEU A 31 -16.91 5.27 -19.76
N ASN A 32 -17.52 4.39 -18.96
CA ASN A 32 -18.20 3.18 -19.42
C ASN A 32 -19.29 2.72 -18.43
N ASP A 33 -20.02 1.67 -18.80
CA ASP A 33 -21.12 1.11 -18.01
C ASP A 33 -20.65 0.47 -16.70
N GLU A 34 -19.41 -0.02 -16.63
CA GLU A 34 -18.84 -0.59 -15.39
C GLU A 34 -18.62 0.50 -14.34
N TYR A 35 -18.07 1.64 -14.71
CA TYR A 35 -17.97 2.80 -13.82
C TYR A 35 -19.35 3.25 -13.33
N ALA A 36 -20.37 3.27 -14.21
CA ALA A 36 -21.74 3.60 -13.82
C ALA A 36 -22.28 2.61 -12.77
N HIS A 37 -22.09 1.31 -13.01
CA HIS A 37 -22.51 0.26 -12.09
C HIS A 37 -21.88 0.42 -10.70
N TYR A 38 -20.56 0.59 -10.65
CA TYR A 38 -19.82 0.71 -9.40
C TYR A 38 -20.07 2.04 -8.69
N ALA A 39 -20.31 3.12 -9.43
CA ALA A 39 -20.73 4.40 -8.87
C ALA A 39 -22.08 4.26 -8.14
N ASN A 40 -23.02 3.52 -8.74
CA ASN A 40 -24.33 3.25 -8.14
C ASN A 40 -24.21 2.39 -6.88
N LEU A 41 -23.37 1.37 -6.90
CA LEU A 41 -23.09 0.57 -5.71
C LEU A 41 -22.47 1.41 -4.57
N LEU A 42 -21.52 2.29 -4.90
CA LEU A 42 -20.81 3.11 -3.91
C LEU A 42 -21.71 4.21 -3.34
N ALA A 43 -22.53 4.85 -4.18
CA ALA A 43 -23.55 5.80 -3.76
C ALA A 43 -24.58 5.14 -2.82
N ALA A 44 -25.01 3.90 -3.13
CA ALA A 44 -25.92 3.16 -2.27
C ALA A 44 -25.27 2.80 -0.93
N ALA A 45 -23.99 2.42 -0.94
CA ALA A 45 -23.22 2.15 0.27
C ALA A 45 -23.09 3.40 1.15
N LEU A 46 -22.79 4.56 0.56
CA LEU A 46 -22.76 5.85 1.24
C LEU A 46 -24.11 6.17 1.89
N CYS A 47 -25.22 5.93 1.20
CA CYS A 47 -26.57 6.14 1.74
C CYS A 47 -26.88 5.29 2.98
N ARG A 48 -26.25 4.13 3.13
CA ARG A 48 -26.45 3.22 4.27
C ARG A 48 -25.60 3.56 5.50
N LYS A 49 -24.59 4.43 5.37
CA LYS A 49 -23.78 4.88 6.51
C LYS A 49 -24.62 5.70 7.50
N ARG A 50 -24.26 5.65 8.78
CA ARG A 50 -24.97 6.34 9.87
C ARG A 50 -23.98 7.20 10.69
N PRO A 51 -24.08 8.54 10.66
CA PRO A 51 -24.90 9.32 9.71
C PRO A 51 -24.40 9.17 8.27
N SER A 52 -25.28 9.36 7.28
CA SER A 52 -24.88 9.31 5.89
C SER A 52 -24.16 10.61 5.51
N PRO A 53 -22.94 10.54 4.94
CA PRO A 53 -22.21 11.75 4.56
C PRO A 53 -22.91 12.52 3.43
N LEU A 54 -23.71 11.82 2.61
CA LEU A 54 -24.50 12.39 1.51
C LEU A 54 -25.58 13.38 1.97
N ILE A 55 -25.91 13.40 3.27
CA ILE A 55 -26.86 14.38 3.84
C ILE A 55 -26.29 15.81 3.72
N ASN A 56 -24.96 15.95 3.80
CA ASN A 56 -24.30 17.25 3.82
C ASN A 56 -23.53 17.50 2.52
N GLY A 57 -24.04 18.39 1.68
CA GLY A 57 -23.40 18.83 0.44
C GLY A 57 -24.30 18.74 -0.78
N ARG A 58 -23.82 19.24 -1.92
CA ARG A 58 -24.57 19.21 -3.18
C ARG A 58 -24.43 17.83 -3.84
N PRO A 59 -25.48 17.25 -4.45
CA PRO A 59 -25.38 15.96 -5.15
C PRO A 59 -24.24 15.89 -6.16
N ARG A 60 -24.02 16.97 -6.93
CA ARG A 60 -22.93 17.07 -7.92
C ARG A 60 -21.53 16.93 -7.31
N THR A 61 -21.28 17.48 -6.12
CA THR A 61 -19.96 17.36 -5.48
C THR A 61 -19.73 15.96 -4.92
N TRP A 62 -20.78 15.29 -4.47
CA TRP A 62 -20.72 13.88 -4.06
C TRP A 62 -20.57 12.93 -5.25
N ALA A 63 -21.29 13.15 -6.35
CA ALA A 63 -21.11 12.40 -7.60
C ALA A 63 -19.66 12.50 -8.10
N CYS A 64 -19.08 13.70 -8.05
CA CYS A 64 -17.67 13.91 -8.36
C CYS A 64 -16.75 13.13 -7.43
N GLY A 65 -16.96 13.20 -6.11
CA GLY A 65 -16.19 12.42 -5.15
C GLY A 65 -16.29 10.89 -5.37
N VAL A 66 -17.47 10.38 -5.73
CA VAL A 66 -17.70 8.95 -6.00
C VAL A 66 -16.88 8.48 -7.20
N LEU A 67 -16.96 9.18 -8.33
CA LEU A 67 -16.20 8.82 -9.53
C LEU A 67 -14.70 9.05 -9.33
N TYR A 68 -14.31 10.08 -8.58
CA TYR A 68 -12.92 10.32 -8.22
C TYR A 68 -12.35 9.16 -7.40
N ALA A 69 -13.08 8.71 -6.37
CA ALA A 69 -12.66 7.57 -5.53
C ALA A 69 -12.55 6.28 -6.35
N LEU A 70 -13.54 5.99 -7.20
CA LEU A 70 -13.49 4.84 -8.10
C LEU A 70 -12.35 4.95 -9.10
N GLY A 71 -12.09 6.15 -9.63
CA GLY A 71 -10.98 6.38 -10.55
C GLY A 71 -9.62 6.16 -9.90
N GLN A 72 -9.45 6.49 -8.63
CA GLN A 72 -8.24 6.15 -7.87
C GLN A 72 -8.09 4.65 -7.63
N ILE A 73 -9.21 3.94 -7.40
CA ILE A 73 -9.21 2.48 -7.19
C ILE A 73 -8.90 1.72 -8.48
N ASN A 74 -9.32 2.28 -9.62
CA ASN A 74 -9.33 1.63 -10.94
C ASN A 74 -8.41 2.33 -11.96
N PHE A 75 -7.36 3.01 -11.49
CA PHE A 75 -6.27 3.55 -12.31
C PHE A 75 -6.73 4.47 -13.46
N LEU A 76 -7.81 5.21 -13.28
CA LEU A 76 -8.39 6.06 -14.32
C LEU A 76 -7.38 7.08 -14.88
N SER A 77 -6.46 7.56 -14.05
CA SER A 77 -5.42 8.52 -14.46
C SER A 77 -4.17 7.88 -15.05
N ASP A 78 -4.13 6.57 -15.25
CA ASP A 78 -3.03 5.88 -15.91
C ASP A 78 -3.43 5.56 -17.35
N LYS A 79 -2.69 6.14 -18.30
CA LYS A 79 -2.89 6.02 -19.75
C LYS A 79 -2.75 4.58 -20.28
N SER A 80 -2.22 3.67 -19.47
CA SER A 80 -2.10 2.25 -19.79
C SER A 80 -3.42 1.49 -19.63
N PHE A 81 -4.43 2.11 -19.03
CA PHE A 81 -5.75 1.53 -18.79
C PHE A 81 -6.84 2.29 -19.53
N GLU A 82 -7.88 1.57 -19.95
CA GLU A 82 -9.07 2.15 -20.58
C GLU A 82 -10.31 1.87 -19.71
N PRO A 83 -11.17 2.86 -19.47
CA PRO A 83 -11.09 4.25 -19.93
C PRO A 83 -9.97 5.03 -19.21
N TYR A 84 -9.30 5.95 -19.92
CA TYR A 84 -8.32 6.89 -19.36
C TYR A 84 -8.89 8.31 -19.20
N MET A 85 -8.72 8.89 -18.02
CA MET A 85 -9.00 10.31 -17.74
C MET A 85 -8.19 10.82 -16.56
N ILE A 86 -7.56 11.99 -16.71
CA ILE A 86 -6.92 12.68 -15.59
C ILE A 86 -7.99 13.10 -14.58
N LEU A 87 -7.80 12.79 -13.29
CA LEU A 87 -8.79 13.08 -12.24
C LEU A 87 -9.11 14.59 -12.08
N GLY A 88 -8.16 15.45 -12.45
CA GLY A 88 -8.38 16.88 -12.56
C GLY A 88 -9.41 17.24 -13.63
N ASP A 89 -9.33 16.60 -14.80
CA ASP A 89 -10.25 16.82 -15.92
C ASP A 89 -11.64 16.25 -15.60
N LEU A 90 -11.71 15.13 -14.88
CA LEU A 90 -12.95 14.59 -14.32
C LEU A 90 -13.68 15.64 -13.46
N CYS A 91 -12.94 16.33 -12.59
CA CYS A 91 -13.50 17.41 -11.76
C CYS A 91 -13.97 18.59 -12.60
N ASP A 92 -13.13 19.04 -13.55
CA ASP A 92 -13.40 20.19 -14.41
C ASP A 92 -14.65 19.94 -15.28
N ARG A 93 -14.77 18.75 -15.87
CA ARG A 93 -15.94 18.32 -16.68
C ARG A 93 -17.23 18.22 -15.87
N MET A 94 -17.14 17.87 -14.58
CA MET A 94 -18.29 17.91 -13.67
C MET A 94 -18.59 19.31 -13.11
N GLY A 95 -17.78 20.33 -13.43
CA GLY A 95 -17.93 21.68 -12.90
C GLY A 95 -17.73 21.75 -11.38
N VAL A 96 -16.81 20.93 -10.85
CA VAL A 96 -16.46 20.87 -9.42
C VAL A 96 -14.98 21.22 -9.25
N GLY A 97 -14.64 22.09 -8.31
CA GLY A 97 -13.24 22.43 -8.04
C GLY A 97 -12.42 21.20 -7.62
N LYS A 98 -11.20 21.06 -8.14
CA LYS A 98 -10.30 19.90 -7.93
C LYS A 98 -10.10 19.55 -6.44
N SER A 99 -9.88 20.56 -5.60
CA SER A 99 -9.76 20.38 -4.14
C SER A 99 -11.05 19.87 -3.49
N THR A 100 -12.21 20.25 -4.02
CA THR A 100 -13.52 19.80 -3.52
C THR A 100 -13.78 18.34 -3.92
N GLY A 101 -13.50 17.97 -5.18
CA GLY A 101 -13.63 16.59 -5.65
C GLY A 101 -12.72 15.64 -4.87
N SER A 102 -11.43 16.00 -4.73
CA SER A 102 -10.45 15.25 -3.94
C SER A 102 -10.83 15.12 -2.45
N ALA A 103 -11.29 16.21 -1.81
CA ALA A 103 -11.72 16.17 -0.42
C ALA A 103 -12.95 15.28 -0.20
N LYS A 104 -13.90 15.27 -1.15
CA LYS A 104 -15.04 14.34 -1.11
C LYS A 104 -14.61 12.90 -1.33
N SER A 105 -13.70 12.63 -2.27
CA SER A 105 -13.08 11.31 -2.43
C SER A 105 -12.45 10.81 -1.13
N ARG A 106 -11.62 11.64 -0.49
CA ARG A 106 -10.99 11.30 0.80
C ARG A 106 -12.01 10.99 1.88
N THR A 107 -13.09 11.75 1.98
CA THR A 107 -14.18 11.46 2.92
C THR A 107 -14.82 10.09 2.67
N ILE A 108 -14.99 9.70 1.40
CA ILE A 108 -15.51 8.38 1.02
C ILE A 108 -14.50 7.29 1.37
N SER A 109 -13.22 7.51 1.05
CA SER A 109 -12.14 6.58 1.38
C SER A 109 -12.04 6.34 2.88
N ASP A 110 -12.05 7.39 3.71
CA ASP A 110 -12.03 7.28 5.16
C ASP A 110 -13.27 6.54 5.69
N ALA A 111 -14.45 6.79 5.10
CA ALA A 111 -15.70 6.18 5.54
C ALA A 111 -15.75 4.66 5.29
N PHE A 112 -15.07 4.16 4.25
CA PHE A 112 -15.09 2.73 3.88
C PHE A 112 -13.74 2.04 4.00
N GLY A 113 -12.68 2.75 4.37
CA GLY A 113 -11.30 2.26 4.28
C GLY A 113 -10.92 1.95 2.83
N LEU A 114 -11.36 2.77 1.86
CA LEU A 114 -11.02 2.54 0.45
C LEU A 114 -9.55 2.86 0.23
N LEU A 115 -8.85 1.89 -0.35
CA LEU A 115 -7.48 2.00 -0.79
C LEU A 115 -7.45 1.76 -2.30
N PRO A 116 -6.40 2.20 -3.03
CA PRO A 116 -6.14 1.73 -4.39
C PRO A 116 -6.22 0.20 -4.46
N PHE A 117 -6.78 -0.35 -5.54
CA PHE A 117 -7.07 -1.79 -5.71
C PHE A 117 -8.04 -2.42 -4.69
N HIS A 118 -8.91 -1.65 -4.03
CA HIS A 118 -9.89 -2.25 -3.12
C HIS A 118 -10.73 -3.32 -3.83
N PRO A 119 -10.64 -4.61 -3.45
CA PRO A 119 -11.15 -5.72 -4.27
C PRO A 119 -12.67 -5.71 -4.44
N ALA A 120 -13.40 -5.11 -3.50
CA ALA A 120 -14.84 -4.93 -3.64
C ALA A 120 -15.22 -3.82 -4.66
N TRP A 121 -14.35 -2.85 -4.92
CA TRP A 121 -14.67 -1.66 -5.73
C TRP A 121 -13.87 -1.59 -7.03
N MET A 122 -13.18 -2.68 -7.36
CA MET A 122 -12.45 -2.85 -8.60
C MET A 122 -13.39 -3.33 -9.70
N LEU A 123 -13.21 -2.79 -10.91
CA LEU A 123 -14.01 -3.15 -12.07
C LEU A 123 -13.69 -4.57 -12.57
N PRO A 124 -14.68 -5.37 -13.02
CA PRO A 124 -14.47 -6.73 -13.49
C PRO A 124 -13.54 -6.79 -14.70
N SER A 125 -13.63 -5.85 -15.65
CA SER A 125 -12.72 -5.80 -16.80
C SER A 125 -11.23 -5.65 -16.41
N LEU A 126 -10.94 -4.99 -15.29
CA LEU A 126 -9.59 -4.90 -14.72
C LEU A 126 -9.19 -6.20 -13.99
N MET A 127 -10.16 -6.94 -13.45
CA MET A 127 -9.94 -8.29 -12.92
C MET A 127 -9.73 -9.34 -14.02
N GLU A 128 -10.31 -9.15 -15.21
CA GLU A 128 -10.18 -10.06 -16.36
C GLU A 128 -8.93 -9.79 -17.19
N ARG A 129 -8.50 -8.52 -17.29
CA ARG A 129 -7.18 -8.14 -17.83
C ARG A 129 -6.03 -8.39 -16.86
N ASN A 130 -6.31 -9.01 -15.72
CA ASN A 130 -5.31 -9.40 -14.75
C ASN A 130 -4.25 -10.29 -15.44
N PRO A 131 -2.99 -9.83 -15.55
CA PRO A 131 -1.91 -10.63 -16.10
C PRO A 131 -1.69 -11.94 -15.34
N LEU A 132 -2.26 -12.07 -14.13
CA LEU A 132 -2.22 -13.26 -13.28
C LEU A 132 -2.94 -14.51 -13.84
N SER A 133 -3.72 -14.42 -14.92
CA SER A 133 -4.24 -15.63 -15.60
C SER A 133 -3.19 -16.34 -16.46
N SER A 134 -2.22 -15.60 -17.00
CA SER A 134 -1.11 -16.12 -17.82
C SER A 134 0.19 -16.32 -17.02
N LEU A 135 0.23 -15.86 -15.76
CA LEU A 135 1.43 -15.77 -14.90
C LEU A 135 1.80 -17.10 -14.21
N PHE A 136 1.14 -18.20 -14.56
CA PHE A 136 1.55 -19.54 -14.12
C PHE A 136 2.69 -20.16 -14.94
N GLU A 137 3.17 -19.49 -16.00
CA GLU A 137 4.50 -19.77 -16.55
C GLU A 137 5.58 -19.06 -15.73
N ILE A 138 5.83 -19.61 -14.54
CA ILE A 138 6.86 -19.17 -13.61
C ILE A 138 8.25 -19.48 -14.20
N ARG A 139 8.96 -18.45 -14.69
CA ARG A 139 10.42 -18.44 -14.81
C ARG A 139 10.99 -17.37 -13.88
N GLY A 140 11.42 -17.76 -12.68
CA GLY A 140 12.02 -16.80 -11.72
C GLY A 140 12.43 -17.34 -10.34
N LEU A 141 12.34 -18.65 -10.07
CA LEU A 141 12.86 -19.22 -8.81
C LEU A 141 14.29 -19.74 -9.03
N PRO A 142 15.26 -19.39 -8.17
CA PRO A 142 16.62 -19.94 -8.24
C PRO A 142 16.62 -21.45 -7.99
N ALA A 143 17.54 -22.15 -8.65
CA ALA A 143 17.80 -23.56 -8.40
C ALA A 143 18.20 -23.74 -6.92
N GLY A 144 17.45 -24.57 -6.19
CA GLY A 144 17.60 -24.75 -4.73
C GLY A 144 16.36 -24.39 -3.90
N MET A 145 15.39 -23.65 -4.48
CA MET A 145 14.11 -23.31 -3.83
C MET A 145 12.90 -24.02 -4.46
N ASP A 146 13.10 -25.11 -5.20
CA ASP A 146 12.05 -25.85 -5.91
C ASP A 146 10.92 -26.38 -5.00
N HIS A 147 11.19 -26.57 -3.70
CA HIS A 147 10.16 -26.96 -2.74
C HIS A 147 9.07 -25.88 -2.56
N LEU A 148 9.42 -24.60 -2.68
CA LEU A 148 8.47 -23.48 -2.59
C LEU A 148 7.54 -23.42 -3.81
N ARG A 149 7.96 -23.92 -4.97
CA ARG A 149 7.08 -24.04 -6.15
C ARG A 149 5.87 -24.92 -5.83
N GLY A 150 6.11 -26.04 -5.15
CA GLY A 150 5.06 -26.95 -4.70
C GLY A 150 4.16 -26.32 -3.64
N GLN A 151 4.70 -25.51 -2.73
CA GLN A 151 3.90 -24.86 -1.69
C GLN A 151 3.06 -23.70 -2.23
N VAL A 152 3.59 -22.88 -3.14
CA VAL A 152 2.85 -21.79 -3.81
C VAL A 152 1.77 -22.36 -4.73
N GLN A 153 2.08 -23.42 -5.51
CA GLN A 153 1.08 -24.11 -6.34
C GLN A 153 0.02 -24.81 -5.48
N ALA A 154 0.39 -25.43 -4.35
CA ALA A 154 -0.55 -26.08 -3.44
C ALA A 154 -1.41 -25.08 -2.64
N ALA A 155 -0.88 -23.89 -2.31
CA ALA A 155 -1.63 -22.79 -1.70
C ALA A 155 -2.65 -22.21 -2.70
N ALA A 156 -2.22 -21.94 -3.94
CA ALA A 156 -3.10 -21.51 -5.03
C ALA A 156 -4.19 -22.57 -5.33
N LEU A 157 -3.86 -23.86 -5.34
CA LEU A 157 -4.84 -24.95 -5.45
C LEU A 157 -5.75 -25.03 -4.23
N ARG A 158 -5.24 -24.83 -3.00
CA ARG A 158 -6.08 -24.78 -1.80
C ARG A 158 -7.05 -23.61 -1.81
N GLU A 159 -6.71 -22.47 -2.40
CA GLU A 159 -7.64 -21.33 -2.54
C GLU A 159 -8.82 -21.65 -3.47
N VAL A 160 -8.62 -22.54 -4.46
CA VAL A 160 -9.71 -23.09 -5.30
C VAL A 160 -10.62 -24.03 -4.50
N PHE A 161 -10.12 -24.67 -3.44
CA PHE A 161 -10.84 -25.73 -2.71
C PHE A 161 -11.18 -25.42 -1.23
N ALA A 162 -10.67 -24.35 -0.63
CA ALA A 162 -10.82 -24.03 0.80
C ALA A 162 -11.65 -22.75 1.00
N SER A 163 -12.96 -22.88 0.78
CA SER A 163 -13.94 -21.92 1.27
C SER A 163 -14.51 -22.38 2.61
N GLU A 164 -13.69 -22.44 3.66
CA GLU A 164 -14.18 -22.59 5.03
C GLU A 164 -14.29 -21.22 5.75
N PRO A 165 -15.31 -21.01 6.60
CA PRO A 165 -15.55 -19.71 7.22
C PRO A 165 -14.49 -19.41 8.28
N ARG A 166 -13.70 -18.35 8.05
CA ARG A 166 -12.77 -17.77 9.04
C ARG A 166 -13.56 -17.35 10.28
N THR A 167 -13.22 -17.88 11.46
CA THR A 167 -13.91 -17.52 12.71
C THR A 167 -13.64 -16.05 13.07
N SER A 168 -14.67 -15.20 12.99
CA SER A 168 -14.56 -13.73 13.05
C SER A 168 -13.89 -13.17 14.32
N GLY A 169 -14.06 -13.82 15.48
CA GLY A 169 -13.56 -13.30 16.77
C GLY A 169 -12.04 -13.27 16.93
N LYS A 170 -11.31 -14.20 16.30
CA LYS A 170 -9.84 -14.25 16.38
C LYS A 170 -9.19 -13.16 15.52
N ARG A 171 -9.75 -12.90 14.34
CA ARG A 171 -9.34 -11.83 13.43
C ARG A 171 -9.48 -10.45 14.07
N ASP A 172 -10.60 -10.15 14.70
CA ASP A 172 -10.85 -8.84 15.31
C ASP A 172 -9.86 -8.50 16.43
N ALA A 173 -9.50 -9.49 17.25
CA ALA A 173 -8.49 -9.33 18.28
C ALA A 173 -7.11 -9.01 17.70
N LEU A 174 -6.71 -9.70 16.63
CA LEU A 174 -5.45 -9.46 15.92
C LEU A 174 -5.42 -8.07 15.28
N LEU A 175 -6.50 -7.66 14.61
CA LEU A 175 -6.61 -6.33 14.00
C LEU A 175 -6.58 -5.21 15.06
N LYS A 176 -7.18 -5.45 16.23
CA LYS A 176 -7.12 -4.50 17.35
C LYS A 176 -5.71 -4.33 17.89
N ASP A 177 -4.96 -5.43 17.98
CA ASP A 177 -3.56 -5.39 18.43
C ASP A 177 -2.67 -4.71 17.38
N TYR A 178 -2.82 -5.06 16.09
CA TYR A 178 -2.14 -4.40 14.97
C TYR A 178 -2.35 -2.89 14.98
N ARG A 179 -3.60 -2.41 15.02
CA ARG A 179 -3.88 -0.96 15.03
C ARG A 179 -3.24 -0.25 16.22
N ARG A 180 -3.14 -0.92 17.38
CA ARG A 180 -2.48 -0.39 18.56
C ARG A 180 -0.97 -0.28 18.35
N LEU A 181 -0.33 -1.32 17.82
CA LEU A 181 1.10 -1.33 17.54
C LEU A 181 1.46 -0.33 16.43
N ARG A 182 0.65 -0.25 15.35
CA ARG A 182 0.81 0.74 14.26
C ARG A 182 0.71 2.16 14.76
N LYS A 183 -0.24 2.46 15.65
CA LYS A 183 -0.34 3.79 16.27
C LYS A 183 0.93 4.16 17.05
N ILE A 184 1.55 3.20 17.75
CA ILE A 184 2.79 3.42 18.50
C ILE A 184 3.95 3.64 17.51
N SER A 185 4.12 2.75 16.52
CA SER A 185 5.22 2.86 15.55
C SER A 185 5.12 4.16 14.75
N SER A 186 3.94 4.51 14.23
CA SER A 186 3.72 5.76 13.50
C SER A 186 4.01 6.99 14.37
N HIS A 187 3.64 6.99 15.65
CA HIS A 187 3.96 8.09 16.56
C HIS A 187 5.48 8.30 16.70
N HIS A 188 6.25 7.22 16.88
CA HIS A 188 7.70 7.30 16.99
C HIS A 188 8.37 7.65 15.66
N GLN A 189 7.92 7.08 14.54
CA GLN A 189 8.39 7.44 13.21
C GLN A 189 8.13 8.92 12.90
N SER A 190 6.95 9.46 13.20
CA SER A 190 6.64 10.88 13.02
C SER A 190 7.49 11.77 13.95
N THR A 191 7.72 11.35 15.20
CA THR A 191 8.58 12.08 16.14
C THR A 191 10.02 12.16 15.61
N LEU A 192 10.55 11.03 15.13
CA LEU A 192 11.89 10.98 14.55
C LEU A 192 11.98 11.75 13.25
N ALA A 193 10.98 11.64 12.36
CA ALA A 193 10.94 12.39 11.11
C ALA A 193 10.90 13.91 11.33
N GLY A 194 10.24 14.37 12.40
CA GLY A 194 10.31 15.78 12.81
C GLY A 194 11.67 16.21 13.36
N ALA A 195 12.48 15.26 13.85
CA ALA A 195 13.84 15.50 14.35
C ALA A 195 14.92 15.32 13.27
N VAL A 196 14.64 14.59 12.20
CA VAL A 196 15.48 14.56 10.99
C VAL A 196 15.51 15.98 10.46
N ILE A 197 16.68 16.63 10.53
CA ILE A 197 16.88 17.97 9.99
C ILE A 197 16.45 17.89 8.53
N GLY A 198 15.50 18.71 8.09
CA GLY A 198 14.96 18.65 6.73
C GLY A 198 16.03 18.60 5.62
N ALA A 199 17.25 19.08 5.91
CA ALA A 199 18.43 18.93 5.06
C ALA A 199 18.84 17.47 4.78
N GLN A 200 18.85 16.57 5.78
CA GLN A 200 19.26 15.17 5.61
C GLN A 200 18.23 14.38 4.79
N ALA A 201 16.94 14.50 5.10
CA ALA A 201 15.88 13.89 4.31
C ALA A 201 15.86 14.46 2.88
N ALA A 202 16.12 15.76 2.71
CA ALA A 202 16.21 16.38 1.39
C ALA A 202 17.43 15.91 0.59
N GLU A 203 18.60 15.74 1.22
CA GLU A 203 19.78 15.19 0.59
C GLU A 203 19.51 13.77 0.09
N ILE A 204 18.92 12.92 0.94
CA ILE A 204 18.55 11.55 0.57
C ILE A 204 17.51 11.56 -0.56
N ALA A 205 16.47 12.40 -0.47
CA ALA A 205 15.44 12.51 -1.51
C ALA A 205 16.03 12.90 -2.87
N VAL A 206 17.01 13.80 -2.90
CA VAL A 206 17.75 14.13 -4.14
C VAL A 206 18.59 12.95 -4.60
N ARG A 207 19.31 12.29 -3.69
CA ARG A 207 20.18 11.16 -3.98
C ARG A 207 19.43 9.96 -4.60
N ILE A 208 18.21 9.68 -4.14
CA ILE A 208 17.36 8.60 -4.66
C ILE A 208 16.50 9.01 -5.86
N GLY A 209 16.66 10.24 -6.37
CA GLY A 209 15.94 10.71 -7.56
C GLY A 209 14.50 11.18 -7.31
N LEU A 210 14.07 11.29 -6.06
CA LEU A 210 12.73 11.77 -5.69
C LEU A 210 12.53 13.26 -5.99
N ALA A 211 13.61 14.04 -5.94
CA ALA A 211 13.60 15.47 -6.21
C ALA A 211 14.89 15.91 -6.93
N LYS A 212 14.80 16.96 -7.74
CA LYS A 212 15.98 17.50 -8.45
C LYS A 212 16.95 18.26 -7.55
N ASN A 213 16.46 18.81 -6.44
CA ASN A 213 17.24 19.57 -5.46
C ASN A 213 16.46 19.71 -4.15
N ALA A 214 17.14 20.12 -3.07
CA ALA A 214 16.54 20.25 -1.74
C ALA A 214 15.36 21.25 -1.68
N ARG A 215 15.35 22.28 -2.55
CA ARG A 215 14.24 23.23 -2.63
C ARG A 215 12.96 22.57 -3.13
N ALA A 216 13.05 21.64 -4.07
CA ALA A 216 11.89 20.89 -4.54
C ALA A 216 11.30 19.99 -3.43
N VAL A 217 12.14 19.43 -2.56
CA VAL A 217 11.70 18.61 -1.41
C VAL A 217 10.84 19.42 -0.43
N ALA A 218 11.20 20.68 -0.18
CA ALA A 218 10.46 21.56 0.73
C ALA A 218 9.00 21.81 0.31
N SER A 219 8.66 21.54 -0.96
CA SER A 219 7.30 21.65 -1.50
C SER A 219 6.55 20.32 -1.62
N MET A 220 7.17 19.18 -1.26
CA MET A 220 6.55 17.86 -1.35
C MET A 220 5.67 17.57 -0.13
N ASP A 221 4.66 16.71 -0.31
CA ASP A 221 3.92 16.16 0.83
C ASP A 221 4.83 15.23 1.64
N PHE A 222 4.59 15.15 2.95
CA PHE A 222 5.33 14.26 3.83
C PHE A 222 5.27 12.79 3.37
N ASN A 223 4.15 12.37 2.78
CA ASN A 223 4.00 11.01 2.25
C ASN A 223 4.87 10.78 1.00
N ASP A 224 5.08 11.80 0.18
CA ASP A 224 5.89 11.70 -1.04
C ASP A 224 7.37 11.55 -0.72
N VAL A 225 7.82 11.99 0.46
CA VAL A 225 9.20 11.84 0.94
C VAL A 225 9.43 10.60 1.82
N SER A 226 8.43 9.74 1.96
CA SER A 226 8.50 8.56 2.84
C SER A 226 9.70 7.63 2.59
N PRO A 227 10.11 7.33 1.34
CA PRO A 227 11.30 6.51 1.10
C PRO A 227 12.59 7.16 1.63
N ALA A 228 12.71 8.48 1.47
CA ALA A 228 13.86 9.23 1.99
C ALA A 228 13.86 9.28 3.52
N LEU A 229 12.68 9.37 4.13
CA LEU A 229 12.53 9.28 5.58
C LEU A 229 12.86 7.87 6.09
N ASP A 230 12.43 6.80 5.43
CA ASP A 230 12.79 5.43 5.81
C ASP A 230 14.32 5.25 5.86
N LEU A 231 15.02 5.66 4.80
CA LEU A 231 16.49 5.64 4.79
C LEU A 231 17.10 6.52 5.88
N ALA A 232 16.58 7.73 6.09
CA ALA A 232 17.10 8.63 7.14
C ALA A 232 16.95 8.06 8.55
N LEU A 233 15.85 7.32 8.80
CA LEU A 233 15.53 6.76 10.11
C LEU A 233 16.33 5.50 10.40
N PHE A 234 16.39 4.59 9.43
CA PHE A 234 16.83 3.21 9.66
C PHE A 234 18.23 2.91 9.15
N SER A 235 18.75 3.66 8.18
CA SER A 235 20.10 3.41 7.67
C SER A 235 21.18 3.80 8.69
N LYS A 236 22.25 3.01 8.75
CA LYS A 236 23.42 3.26 9.58
C LYS A 236 24.17 4.49 9.06
N GLY A 237 24.46 5.41 9.97
CA GLY A 237 25.35 6.54 9.70
C GLY A 237 26.84 6.13 9.74
N PRO A 238 27.75 7.11 9.57
CA PRO A 238 29.20 6.88 9.64
C PRO A 238 29.68 6.28 10.97
N ASP A 239 28.92 6.47 12.05
CA ASP A 239 29.18 5.92 13.39
C ASP A 239 28.68 4.47 13.55
N GLY A 240 28.13 3.86 12.50
CA GLY A 240 27.57 2.51 12.53
C GLY A 240 26.20 2.41 13.23
N THR A 241 25.57 3.54 13.54
CA THR A 241 24.25 3.60 14.20
C THR A 241 23.22 4.36 13.38
N SER A 242 21.98 3.88 13.44
CA SER A 242 20.81 4.53 12.84
C SER A 242 20.20 5.58 13.77
N LEU A 243 19.34 6.44 13.25
CA LEU A 243 18.64 7.42 14.08
C LEU A 243 17.67 6.73 15.07
N VAL A 244 17.03 5.65 14.65
CA VAL A 244 16.12 4.86 15.51
C VAL A 244 16.89 4.23 16.68
N GLU A 245 18.11 3.75 16.46
CA GLU A 245 18.97 3.22 17.53
C GLU A 245 19.38 4.31 18.52
N ARG A 246 19.87 5.45 18.05
CA ARG A 246 20.23 6.58 18.93
C ARG A 246 19.04 7.04 19.76
N TYR A 247 17.87 7.12 19.14
CA TYR A 247 16.61 7.45 19.81
C TYR A 247 16.23 6.41 20.88
N PHE A 248 16.37 5.12 20.56
CA PHE A 248 16.09 4.05 21.50
C PHE A 248 17.04 4.11 22.70
N ASP A 249 18.35 4.22 22.47
CA ASP A 249 19.34 4.27 23.55
C ASP A 249 19.13 5.45 24.50
N GLU A 250 18.78 6.62 23.96
CA GLU A 250 18.51 7.81 24.75
C GLU A 250 17.20 7.69 25.56
N LYS A 251 16.13 7.18 24.94
CA LYS A 251 14.78 7.27 25.51
C LYS A 251 14.28 5.99 26.18
N ARG A 252 14.87 4.81 25.95
CA ARG A 252 14.36 3.49 26.40
C ARG A 252 14.05 3.38 27.89
N ARG A 253 14.74 4.13 28.75
CA ARG A 253 14.50 4.16 30.21
C ARG A 253 13.22 4.89 30.60
N HIS A 254 12.74 5.80 29.75
CA HIS A 254 11.56 6.62 29.97
C HIS A 254 10.34 6.16 29.16
N MET A 255 10.52 5.19 28.25
CA MET A 255 9.44 4.61 27.47
C MET A 255 8.56 3.69 28.31
N LYS A 256 7.25 3.71 28.03
CA LYS A 256 6.34 2.66 28.52
C LYS A 256 6.75 1.31 27.93
N ARG A 257 6.44 0.22 28.61
CA ARG A 257 6.83 -1.15 28.22
C ARG A 257 6.50 -1.49 26.75
N ARG A 258 5.32 -1.11 26.26
CA ARG A 258 4.90 -1.42 24.88
C ARG A 258 5.64 -0.57 23.85
N ASP A 259 5.72 0.73 24.10
CA ASP A 259 6.49 1.69 23.28
C ASP A 259 7.94 1.22 23.14
N ARG A 260 8.57 0.82 24.25
CA ARG A 260 9.91 0.24 24.26
C ARG A 260 10.03 -0.99 23.35
N ALA A 261 9.10 -1.94 23.47
CA ALA A 261 9.12 -3.15 22.64
C ALA A 261 8.94 -2.85 21.14
N VAL A 262 8.10 -1.87 20.79
CA VAL A 262 7.91 -1.46 19.39
C VAL A 262 9.16 -0.79 18.84
N VAL A 263 9.76 0.14 19.57
CA VAL A 263 10.98 0.83 19.11
C VAL A 263 12.18 -0.13 19.07
N GLU A 264 12.27 -1.06 20.03
CA GLU A 264 13.27 -2.14 20.00
C GLU A 264 13.10 -3.03 18.76
N ALA A 265 11.86 -3.36 18.37
CA ALA A 265 11.61 -4.08 17.13
C ALA A 265 11.99 -3.25 15.89
N MET A 266 11.73 -1.93 15.90
CA MET A 266 12.15 -1.02 14.83
C MET A 266 13.69 -0.93 14.70
N VAL A 267 14.43 -0.96 15.80
CA VAL A 267 15.90 -1.07 15.80
C VAL A 267 16.35 -2.35 15.08
N ASN A 268 15.67 -3.46 15.33
CA ASN A 268 15.95 -4.75 14.71
C ASN A 268 15.23 -4.94 13.35
N SER A 269 14.79 -3.85 12.71
CA SER A 269 14.13 -3.94 11.42
C SER A 269 15.09 -4.37 10.32
N ARG A 270 14.57 -5.05 9.29
CA ARG A 270 15.35 -5.49 8.14
C ARG A 270 14.65 -5.16 6.84
N PHE A 271 15.41 -4.76 5.83
CA PHE A 271 14.93 -4.58 4.47
C PHE A 271 15.19 -5.84 3.65
N SER A 272 14.18 -6.35 2.95
CA SER A 272 14.30 -7.53 2.09
C SER A 272 13.29 -7.50 0.95
N VAL A 273 13.40 -8.49 0.07
CA VAL A 273 12.43 -8.81 -0.99
C VAL A 273 11.61 -10.00 -0.54
N PHE A 274 10.30 -9.91 -0.67
CA PHE A 274 9.36 -10.91 -0.23
C PHE A 274 8.49 -11.36 -1.40
N ALA A 275 8.26 -12.66 -1.49
CA ALA A 275 7.19 -13.21 -2.32
C ALA A 275 6.00 -13.57 -1.43
N THR A 276 4.79 -13.29 -1.91
CA THR A 276 3.56 -13.64 -1.20
C THR A 276 3.25 -15.11 -1.42
N LEU A 277 3.14 -15.88 -0.34
CA LEU A 277 2.74 -17.28 -0.41
C LEU A 277 1.22 -17.40 -0.43
N ASP A 278 0.55 -16.87 0.60
CA ASP A 278 -0.90 -16.99 0.78
C ASP A 278 -1.42 -15.95 1.79
N ARG A 279 -2.73 -15.93 2.02
CA ARG A 279 -3.35 -15.28 3.17
C ARG A 279 -3.10 -16.09 4.43
N HIS A 280 -2.74 -15.40 5.52
CA HIS A 280 -2.66 -16.08 6.81
C HIS A 280 -4.08 -16.48 7.27
N PRO A 281 -4.29 -17.70 7.81
CA PRO A 281 -5.63 -18.22 8.15
C PRO A 281 -6.44 -17.30 9.08
N ASP A 282 -5.75 -16.62 10.01
CA ASP A 282 -6.39 -15.73 10.97
C ASP A 282 -6.55 -14.30 10.46
N ALA A 283 -5.46 -13.69 9.97
CA ALA A 283 -5.39 -12.36 9.40
C ALA A 283 -3.97 -12.04 8.93
N GLY A 284 -3.85 -11.22 7.90
CA GLY A 284 -2.59 -10.85 7.27
C GLY A 284 -2.23 -11.74 6.09
N VAL A 285 -0.96 -11.70 5.70
CA VAL A 285 -0.39 -12.51 4.62
C VAL A 285 0.80 -13.30 5.13
N VAL A 286 1.01 -14.44 4.50
CA VAL A 286 2.22 -15.25 4.65
C VAL A 286 3.13 -14.90 3.50
N LEU A 287 4.32 -14.44 3.83
CA LEU A 287 5.36 -14.12 2.87
C LEU A 287 6.52 -15.09 3.03
N VAL A 288 7.33 -15.22 2.00
CA VAL A 288 8.67 -15.79 2.11
C VAL A 288 9.68 -14.70 1.81
N ASP A 289 10.64 -14.53 2.71
CA ASP A 289 11.80 -13.70 2.47
C ASP A 289 12.66 -14.38 1.39
N MET A 290 12.74 -13.77 0.21
CA MET A 290 13.47 -14.34 -0.92
C MET A 290 14.99 -14.33 -0.70
N THR A 291 15.45 -13.62 0.33
CA THR A 291 16.84 -13.60 0.78
C THR A 291 17.16 -14.80 1.65
N THR A 292 16.34 -15.04 2.68
CA THR A 292 16.67 -16.01 3.75
C THR A 292 15.90 -17.32 3.64
N GLY A 293 14.85 -17.36 2.80
CA GLY A 293 13.86 -18.44 2.76
C GLY A 293 12.93 -18.47 3.97
N GLU A 294 13.01 -17.47 4.86
CA GLU A 294 12.20 -17.42 6.08
C GLU A 294 10.73 -17.11 5.75
N GLU A 295 9.81 -17.90 6.31
CA GLU A 295 8.38 -17.60 6.26
C GLU A 295 8.04 -16.49 7.27
N VAL A 296 7.38 -15.45 6.79
CA VAL A 296 7.07 -14.23 7.53
C VAL A 296 5.55 -14.05 7.57
N TRP A 297 4.98 -14.13 8.78
CA TRP A 297 3.60 -13.69 8.99
C TRP A 297 3.55 -12.15 9.04
N LEU A 298 3.12 -11.52 7.96
CA LEU A 298 2.93 -10.08 7.88
C LEU A 298 1.49 -9.71 8.23
N MET A 299 1.34 -8.81 9.20
CA MET A 299 0.10 -8.12 9.50
C MET A 299 0.23 -6.66 9.08
N ASP A 300 -0.25 -6.36 7.89
CA ASP A 300 -0.36 -5.00 7.39
C ASP A 300 -1.63 -4.91 6.56
N LEU A 301 -2.53 -3.98 6.90
CA LEU A 301 -3.83 -3.89 6.23
C LEU A 301 -3.70 -3.48 4.78
N GLY A 302 -2.69 -2.66 4.45
CA GLY A 302 -2.40 -2.28 3.07
C GLY A 302 -1.91 -3.46 2.26
N SER A 303 -0.92 -4.19 2.78
CA SER A 303 -0.35 -5.37 2.12
C SER A 303 -1.32 -6.57 2.08
N GLU A 304 -2.13 -6.78 3.13
CA GLU A 304 -3.21 -7.78 3.13
C GLU A 304 -4.31 -7.42 2.12
N ALA A 305 -4.48 -6.16 1.74
CA ALA A 305 -5.41 -5.81 0.67
C ALA A 305 -4.82 -6.06 -0.73
N SER A 306 -3.52 -5.79 -0.92
CA SER A 306 -2.90 -5.67 -2.25
C SER A 306 -2.01 -6.85 -2.69
N LEU A 307 -1.54 -7.68 -1.76
CA LEU A 307 -0.62 -8.78 -2.07
C LEU A 307 -1.39 -10.07 -2.38
N SER A 308 -1.38 -10.45 -3.66
CA SER A 308 -1.86 -11.76 -4.14
C SER A 308 -0.73 -12.79 -4.09
N PRO A 309 -1.03 -14.10 -3.98
CA PRO A 309 -0.02 -15.15 -4.11
C PRO A 309 0.87 -14.93 -5.35
N GLY A 310 2.18 -15.07 -5.17
CA GLY A 310 3.19 -14.82 -6.20
C GLY A 310 3.64 -13.37 -6.37
N HIS A 311 2.92 -12.37 -5.83
CA HIS A 311 3.40 -10.98 -5.86
C HIS A 311 4.70 -10.84 -5.09
N GLN A 312 5.67 -10.15 -5.72
CA GLN A 312 6.95 -9.81 -5.13
C GLN A 312 7.01 -8.33 -4.79
N VAL A 313 7.55 -8.02 -3.61
CA VAL A 313 7.62 -6.68 -3.05
C VAL A 313 8.85 -6.54 -2.18
N ALA A 314 9.42 -5.34 -2.16
CA ALA A 314 10.56 -5.02 -1.33
C ALA A 314 10.19 -3.93 -0.32
N PHE A 315 10.45 -4.18 0.96
CA PHE A 315 10.16 -3.24 2.04
C PHE A 315 10.92 -3.57 3.32
N ARG A 316 10.87 -2.64 4.28
CA ARG A 316 11.41 -2.82 5.62
C ARG A 316 10.36 -3.40 6.57
N LEU A 317 10.76 -4.44 7.31
CA LEU A 317 9.92 -5.23 8.19
C LEU A 317 10.47 -5.17 9.63
N PHE A 318 9.58 -5.20 10.62
CA PHE A 318 9.94 -5.41 12.03
C PHE A 318 8.89 -6.24 12.76
N GLN A 319 9.26 -6.87 13.89
CA GLN A 319 8.39 -7.76 14.66
C GLN A 319 8.12 -7.22 16.09
N PRO A 320 7.10 -6.36 16.28
CA PRO A 320 6.78 -5.84 17.61
C PRO A 320 5.96 -6.80 18.50
N GLY A 321 5.57 -7.97 17.96
CA GLY A 321 4.71 -8.93 18.63
C GLY A 321 4.65 -10.28 17.92
N LYS A 322 3.45 -10.84 17.77
CA LYS A 322 3.25 -12.18 17.18
C LYS A 322 3.40 -12.22 15.65
N PHE A 323 3.32 -11.06 15.02
CA PHE A 323 3.38 -10.88 13.58
C PHE A 323 4.36 -9.76 13.26
N HIS A 324 4.73 -9.69 12.00
CA HIS A 324 5.55 -8.65 11.42
C HIS A 324 4.70 -7.48 10.92
N MET A 325 5.31 -6.30 10.83
CA MET A 325 4.71 -5.08 10.31
C MET A 325 5.69 -4.36 9.38
N THR A 326 5.16 -3.59 8.43
CA THR A 326 5.96 -2.72 7.56
C THR A 326 6.27 -1.37 8.24
N THR A 327 7.30 -0.67 7.76
CA THR A 327 7.56 0.73 8.11
C THR A 327 6.71 1.73 7.30
N GLY A 328 5.92 1.25 6.32
CA GLY A 328 4.97 2.05 5.54
C GLY A 328 5.40 2.36 4.09
N VAL A 329 6.62 2.01 3.69
CA VAL A 329 7.10 2.15 2.31
C VAL A 329 7.22 0.78 1.67
N VAL A 330 6.63 0.61 0.49
CA VAL A 330 6.70 -0.62 -0.29
C VAL A 330 7.07 -0.33 -1.73
N ALA A 331 8.09 -1.02 -2.24
CA ALA A 331 8.43 -1.06 -3.64
C ALA A 331 7.84 -2.32 -4.27
N SER A 332 6.98 -2.15 -5.27
CA SER A 332 6.38 -3.23 -6.04
C SER A 332 7.33 -3.70 -7.13
N MET A 333 8.39 -4.39 -6.72
CA MET A 333 9.44 -4.87 -7.60
C MET A 333 9.72 -6.36 -7.36
N ASN A 334 10.00 -7.08 -8.45
CA ASN A 334 10.46 -8.46 -8.37
C ASN A 334 11.97 -8.55 -8.10
N ARG A 335 12.47 -9.75 -7.75
CA ARG A 335 13.88 -9.99 -7.43
C ARG A 335 14.83 -9.57 -8.55
N ASP A 336 14.46 -9.80 -9.81
CA ASP A 336 15.32 -9.48 -10.95
C ASP A 336 15.43 -7.97 -11.14
N GLU A 337 14.32 -7.24 -11.05
CA GLU A 337 14.30 -5.77 -11.09
C GLU A 337 15.10 -5.15 -9.93
N VAL A 338 15.00 -5.75 -8.74
CA VAL A 338 15.78 -5.35 -7.55
C VAL A 338 17.27 -5.61 -7.76
N TRP A 339 17.63 -6.75 -8.34
CA TRP A 339 19.02 -7.10 -8.66
C TRP A 339 19.61 -6.11 -9.68
N GLU A 340 18.89 -5.86 -10.78
CA GLU A 340 19.30 -4.88 -11.80
C GLU A 340 19.44 -3.46 -11.22
N ALA A 341 18.59 -3.08 -10.27
CA ALA A 341 18.67 -1.80 -9.56
C ALA A 341 19.99 -1.64 -8.81
N VAL A 342 20.42 -2.71 -8.13
CA VAL A 342 21.67 -2.75 -7.38
C VAL A 342 22.89 -2.71 -8.31
N GLU A 343 22.90 -3.53 -9.36
CA GLU A 343 24.01 -3.59 -10.31
C GLU A 343 24.23 -2.24 -11.00
N ARG A 344 23.14 -1.61 -11.48
CA ARG A 344 23.20 -0.31 -12.17
C ARG A 344 23.81 0.78 -11.30
N ARG A 345 23.56 0.75 -10.00
CA ARG A 345 24.09 1.74 -9.05
C ARG A 345 25.52 1.45 -8.60
N GLN A 346 26.16 0.40 -9.16
CA GLN A 346 27.54 -0.04 -8.87
C GLN A 346 27.84 -0.15 -7.36
N SER A 347 26.80 -0.29 -6.54
CA SER A 347 26.92 -0.18 -5.08
C SER A 347 27.46 -1.47 -4.47
N ILE A 348 27.44 -2.58 -5.23
CA ILE A 348 27.67 -3.95 -4.76
C ILE A 348 28.37 -4.73 -5.89
N ARG A 349 29.57 -5.28 -5.65
CA ARG A 349 30.37 -6.09 -6.62
C ARG A 349 30.26 -7.59 -6.33
N TYR A 350 29.05 -8.13 -6.33
CA TYR A 350 28.84 -9.54 -5.97
C TYR A 350 28.01 -10.27 -7.01
N ASP A 351 27.94 -11.61 -6.94
CA ASP A 351 27.14 -12.46 -7.82
C ASP A 351 25.63 -12.32 -7.51
N LYS A 352 24.76 -12.63 -8.49
CA LYS A 352 23.29 -12.64 -8.38
C LYS A 352 22.77 -13.45 -7.18
N ASP A 353 23.53 -14.46 -6.80
CA ASP A 353 23.22 -15.34 -5.68
C ASP A 353 23.83 -14.86 -4.34
N ASP A 354 24.73 -13.88 -4.37
CA ASP A 354 25.43 -13.32 -3.20
C ASP A 354 24.81 -12.01 -2.66
N LEU A 355 23.85 -11.38 -3.36
CA LEU A 355 23.21 -10.14 -2.87
C LEU A 355 22.55 -10.28 -1.48
N LEU A 356 22.34 -11.52 -1.05
CA LEU A 356 21.37 -11.90 -0.03
C LEU A 356 22.06 -12.26 1.29
N VAL A 357 23.40 -12.29 1.34
CA VAL A 357 24.20 -12.57 2.56
C VAL A 357 24.89 -11.31 3.11
N ILE A 358 24.90 -10.21 2.36
CA ILE A 358 25.74 -9.05 2.68
C ILE A 358 25.09 -8.21 3.79
N GLY A 359 25.89 -7.81 4.78
CA GLY A 359 25.52 -6.90 5.87
C GLY A 359 25.22 -5.45 5.44
N GLU A 360 24.97 -5.19 4.15
CA GLU A 360 24.77 -3.85 3.56
C GLU A 360 23.31 -3.61 3.18
N ARG A 361 22.40 -3.90 4.11
CA ARG A 361 20.94 -3.77 3.93
C ARG A 361 20.48 -2.35 3.58
N ASP A 362 21.29 -1.35 3.90
CA ASP A 362 20.96 0.06 3.67
C ASP A 362 21.24 0.50 2.23
N ALA A 363 22.40 0.10 1.68
CA ALA A 363 22.71 0.32 0.26
C ALA A 363 21.70 -0.43 -0.63
N PHE A 364 21.30 -1.62 -0.19
CA PHE A 364 20.25 -2.39 -0.83
C PHE A 364 18.90 -1.65 -0.85
N ALA A 365 18.43 -1.17 0.31
CA ALA A 365 17.19 -0.40 0.41
C ALA A 365 17.22 0.87 -0.46
N GLU A 366 18.35 1.58 -0.47
CA GLU A 366 18.54 2.79 -1.27
C GLU A 366 18.42 2.50 -2.78
N ALA A 367 19.10 1.46 -3.26
CA ALA A 367 19.05 1.09 -4.67
C ALA A 367 17.63 0.72 -5.12
N VAL A 368 16.92 -0.04 -4.29
CA VAL A 368 15.53 -0.44 -4.54
C VAL A 368 14.61 0.77 -4.58
N TYR A 369 14.63 1.64 -3.57
CA TYR A 369 13.75 2.81 -3.57
C TYR A 369 14.01 3.73 -4.76
N ALA A 370 15.29 3.95 -5.09
CA ALA A 370 15.63 4.86 -6.18
C ALA A 370 15.22 4.29 -7.55
N THR A 371 15.29 2.98 -7.78
CA THR A 371 14.71 2.36 -9.00
C THR A 371 13.19 2.31 -8.96
N ALA A 372 12.57 2.09 -7.80
CA ALA A 372 11.12 2.15 -7.67
C ALA A 372 10.59 3.56 -8.01
N ILE A 373 11.33 4.62 -7.68
CA ILE A 373 11.00 6.00 -8.06
C ILE A 373 11.10 6.17 -9.58
N GLU A 374 12.20 5.72 -10.19
CA GLU A 374 12.41 5.82 -11.64
C GLU A 374 11.33 5.11 -12.45
N THR A 375 10.86 3.96 -11.96
CA THR A 375 9.90 3.08 -12.64
C THR A 375 8.44 3.33 -12.24
N GLY A 376 8.20 4.20 -11.25
CA GLY A 376 6.85 4.43 -10.71
C GLY A 376 6.31 3.26 -9.87
N ALA A 377 7.16 2.36 -9.41
CA ALA A 377 6.81 1.16 -8.65
C ALA A 377 6.68 1.39 -7.13
N LEU A 378 6.75 2.63 -6.65
CA LEU A 378 6.51 2.94 -5.23
C LEU A 378 5.01 2.92 -4.91
N ALA A 379 4.64 2.15 -3.89
CA ALA A 379 3.35 2.20 -3.26
C ALA A 379 3.49 2.72 -1.82
N ALA A 380 2.72 3.75 -1.48
CA ALA A 380 2.55 4.18 -0.10
C ALA A 380 1.40 3.36 0.53
N PHE A 381 1.72 2.54 1.53
CA PHE A 381 0.70 1.86 2.35
C PHE A 381 0.69 2.53 3.72
N VAL A 382 -0.27 3.44 3.91
CA VAL A 382 -0.48 4.15 5.19
C VAL A 382 -1.35 3.34 6.11
#